data_AF-A0AA39H3K7-F1
#
_entry.id   AF-A0AA39H3K7-F1
#
_cell.length_a   1.000
_cell.length_b   1.000
_cell.length_c   1.000
_cell.angle_alpha   90.00
_cell.angle_beta   90.00
_cell.angle_gamma   90.00
#
_symmetry.space_group_name_H-M   'P 1'
#
loop_
_entity.id
_entity.type
_entity.pdbx_description
1 polymer ?
#
loop_
_entity_poly.entity_id
_entity_poly.type
_entity_poly.pdbx_seq_one_letter_code
_entity_poly.pdbx_strand_id
1 'polypeptide(L)'
;MPTITIQENGIPLNSQYFNSSTVPASARGSHDLPHSYAGGLLKQNGWPSREEFERNLRKVLLIAPFTRHRCCLGCIALDDAVLLICVFQLIQLAIVSLLGAQLAVSNGYLFYTTALEGRGSQIAYTTAVFVLISVFVVCVTLYAWANHKPRLYFFHIVWQIVIVCVIVGTIKIVFTHIKSSSSSVPEEFQIVWPSAFVIIFFFSIAALIQIWWVAVMVDAYFNQYTKTEHLGRTIAIVVPGLLRYPRASHQFADEVPVEVPMSYAI
;
A
#
# COMPACT_ATOMS: atom_id res chain seq x y z
N MET A 1 -21.34 -41.32 -57.83
CA MET A 1 -22.56 -42.16 -57.89
C MET A 1 -22.29 -43.40 -57.07
N PRO A 2 -23.21 -43.90 -56.22
CA PRO A 2 -24.58 -43.43 -55.88
C PRO A 2 -24.58 -42.65 -54.53
N THR A 3 -25.45 -41.72 -54.11
CA THR A 3 -26.84 -41.25 -54.38
C THR A 3 -27.98 -42.10 -53.80
N ILE A 4 -28.93 -41.39 -53.13
CA ILE A 4 -30.38 -41.66 -52.87
C ILE A 4 -30.72 -42.08 -51.41
N THR A 5 -31.03 -41.14 -50.49
CA THR A 5 -32.33 -40.49 -50.06
C THR A 5 -33.10 -41.30 -48.99
N ILE A 6 -33.86 -40.76 -48.02
CA ILE A 6 -35.07 -39.88 -48.00
C ILE A 6 -35.20 -39.33 -46.53
N GLN A 7 -35.36 -38.01 -46.23
CA GLN A 7 -36.60 -37.21 -45.97
C GLN A 7 -37.59 -37.83 -44.93
N GLU A 8 -38.32 -37.14 -44.03
CA GLU A 8 -39.05 -35.86 -44.10
C GLU A 8 -39.68 -35.46 -42.72
N ASN A 9 -40.15 -34.21 -42.63
CA ASN A 9 -41.17 -33.60 -41.75
C ASN A 9 -40.71 -32.83 -40.48
N GLY A 10 -40.99 -31.53 -40.31
CA GLY A 10 -41.80 -30.61 -41.13
C GLY A 10 -41.69 -29.13 -40.71
N ILE A 11 -42.06 -28.24 -41.65
CA ILE A 11 -42.39 -26.80 -41.50
C ILE A 11 -43.93 -26.67 -41.69
N PRO A 12 -44.66 -25.58 -41.37
CA PRO A 12 -44.62 -24.29 -42.11
C PRO A 12 -44.86 -23.05 -41.18
N LEU A 13 -44.83 -21.75 -41.54
CA LEU A 13 -45.62 -21.02 -42.54
C LEU A 13 -45.22 -19.51 -42.58
N ASN A 14 -45.36 -18.93 -43.77
CA ASN A 14 -45.40 -17.50 -44.13
C ASN A 14 -46.32 -16.62 -43.24
N SER A 15 -46.01 -15.32 -43.12
CA SER A 15 -46.87 -14.25 -43.67
C SER A 15 -46.18 -12.87 -43.70
N GLN A 16 -46.26 -12.23 -44.87
CA GLN A 16 -46.15 -10.79 -45.06
C GLN A 16 -47.46 -10.14 -44.58
N TYR A 17 -47.38 -8.95 -43.95
CA TYR A 17 -48.46 -7.97 -44.01
C TYR A 17 -47.89 -6.57 -44.26
N PHE A 18 -48.41 -5.97 -45.32
CA PHE A 18 -48.27 -4.58 -45.76
C PHE A 18 -49.58 -3.86 -45.40
N ASN A 19 -49.51 -2.59 -44.97
CA ASN A 19 -50.50 -1.51 -45.18
C ASN A 19 -50.01 -0.28 -44.38
N SER A 20 -49.49 0.78 -45.01
CA SER A 20 -50.11 1.83 -45.81
C SER A 20 -50.55 3.07 -45.00
N SER A 21 -49.91 4.19 -45.36
CA SER A 21 -50.45 5.56 -45.40
C SER A 21 -50.80 6.30 -44.10
N THR A 22 -49.94 7.25 -43.72
CA THR A 22 -50.36 8.65 -43.52
C THR A 22 -49.16 9.60 -43.56
N VAL A 23 -49.16 10.49 -44.54
CA VAL A 23 -48.33 11.70 -44.62
C VAL A 23 -49.22 12.85 -44.11
N PRO A 24 -48.66 13.82 -43.37
CA PRO A 24 -48.51 15.13 -43.99
C PRO A 24 -47.13 15.78 -43.74
N ALA A 25 -46.56 16.23 -44.86
CA ALA A 25 -45.99 17.56 -45.12
C ALA A 25 -44.98 18.22 -44.15
N SER A 26 -43.83 18.57 -44.76
CA SER A 26 -43.07 19.84 -44.61
C SER A 26 -42.30 20.07 -43.29
N ALA A 27 -41.07 20.59 -43.22
CA ALA A 27 -40.15 21.20 -44.18
C ALA A 27 -38.71 21.17 -43.57
N ARG A 28 -37.72 21.49 -44.42
CA ARG A 28 -36.30 21.80 -44.14
C ARG A 28 -35.33 20.63 -43.97
N GLY A 29 -34.72 20.31 -45.11
CA GLY A 29 -33.32 19.89 -45.13
C GLY A 29 -32.38 21.06 -44.87
N SER A 30 -31.27 20.74 -44.22
CA SER A 30 -29.93 21.24 -44.55
C SER A 30 -28.95 20.25 -43.93
N HIS A 31 -28.50 19.32 -44.75
CA HIS A 31 -27.26 18.58 -44.55
C HIS A 31 -26.11 19.58 -44.52
N ASP A 32 -25.20 19.44 -43.56
CA ASP A 32 -23.75 19.55 -43.77
C ASP A 32 -23.05 18.73 -42.65
N LEU A 33 -22.39 17.65 -43.07
CA LEU A 33 -21.35 16.91 -42.34
C LEU A 33 -20.00 17.36 -42.95
N PRO A 34 -18.83 16.93 -42.43
CA PRO A 34 -18.32 16.97 -41.05
C PRO A 34 -16.89 17.56 -41.02
N HIS A 35 -16.48 18.28 -39.97
CA HIS A 35 -15.05 18.51 -39.73
C HIS A 35 -14.66 18.56 -38.24
N SER A 36 -13.76 17.63 -37.92
CA SER A 36 -12.63 17.76 -37.01
C SER A 36 -12.86 17.82 -35.49
N TYR A 37 -12.48 16.70 -34.86
CA TYR A 37 -11.72 16.63 -33.62
C TYR A 37 -10.86 17.88 -33.35
N ALA A 38 -11.05 18.50 -32.18
CA ALA A 38 -10.00 19.17 -31.39
C ALA A 38 -10.61 19.71 -30.08
N GLY A 39 -10.83 18.81 -29.12
CA GLY A 39 -11.21 19.15 -27.74
C GLY A 39 -10.40 18.38 -26.71
N GLY A 40 -9.20 17.91 -27.09
CA GLY A 40 -8.21 17.37 -26.16
C GLY A 40 -7.56 18.51 -25.39
N LEU A 41 -8.27 19.07 -24.43
CA LEU A 41 -7.75 20.11 -23.57
C LEU A 41 -6.92 19.44 -22.46
N LEU A 42 -5.61 19.34 -22.73
CA LEU A 42 -4.49 19.29 -21.79
C LEU A 42 -4.81 18.70 -20.42
N LYS A 43 -4.60 17.39 -20.29
CA LYS A 43 -4.39 16.75 -18.98
C LYS A 43 -3.10 17.36 -18.39
N GLN A 44 -3.26 18.42 -17.61
CA GLN A 44 -2.21 19.04 -16.83
C GLN A 44 -1.48 17.93 -16.07
N ASN A 45 -0.16 17.90 -16.14
CA ASN A 45 0.72 17.06 -15.33
C ASN A 45 0.69 17.50 -13.85
N GLY A 46 -0.52 17.60 -13.29
CA GLY A 46 -0.75 17.78 -11.88
C GLY A 46 -0.56 16.45 -11.17
N TRP A 47 0.02 16.51 -9.98
CA TRP A 47 0.06 15.36 -9.08
C TRP A 47 -1.36 14.80 -8.91
N PRO A 48 -1.54 13.47 -8.95
CA PRO A 48 -2.85 12.87 -8.75
C PRO A 48 -3.47 13.37 -7.45
N SER A 49 -4.79 13.56 -7.43
CA SER A 49 -5.49 13.89 -6.18
C SER A 49 -5.21 12.80 -5.14
N ARG A 50 -5.21 13.14 -3.85
CA ARG A 50 -4.89 12.18 -2.77
C ARG A 50 -5.71 10.89 -2.88
N GLU A 51 -6.99 11.03 -3.20
CA GLU A 51 -7.94 9.92 -3.37
C GLU A 51 -7.59 9.06 -4.59
N GLU A 52 -7.12 9.68 -5.68
CA GLU A 52 -6.66 8.98 -6.87
C GLU A 52 -5.31 8.29 -6.65
N PHE A 53 -4.39 8.93 -5.92
CA PHE A 53 -3.12 8.34 -5.49
C PHE A 53 -3.35 7.13 -4.58
N GLU A 54 -4.22 7.25 -3.57
CA GLU A 54 -4.61 6.15 -2.68
C GLU A 54 -5.24 5.00 -3.47
N ARG A 55 -6.19 5.30 -4.37
CA ARG A 55 -6.83 4.30 -5.22
C ARG A 55 -5.83 3.59 -6.13
N ASN A 56 -4.88 4.33 -6.72
CA ASN A 56 -3.84 3.77 -7.57
C ASN A 56 -2.85 2.91 -6.77
N LEU A 57 -2.45 3.34 -5.57
CA LEU A 57 -1.57 2.55 -4.70
C LEU A 57 -2.24 1.26 -4.24
N ARG A 58 -3.52 1.33 -3.84
CA ARG A 58 -4.32 0.16 -3.46
C ARG A 58 -4.47 -0.84 -4.60
N LYS A 59 -4.66 -0.35 -5.83
CA LYS A 59 -4.71 -1.18 -7.06
C LYS A 59 -3.38 -1.87 -7.34
N VAL A 60 -2.27 -1.13 -7.26
CA VAL A 60 -0.92 -1.66 -7.52
C VAL A 60 -0.53 -2.72 -6.47
N LEU A 61 -0.90 -2.51 -5.22
CA LEU A 61 -0.59 -3.43 -4.12
C LEU A 61 -1.60 -4.59 -3.98
N LEU A 62 -2.61 -4.69 -4.85
CA LEU A 62 -3.69 -5.70 -4.77
C LEU A 62 -4.32 -5.80 -3.37
N ILE A 63 -4.39 -4.69 -2.64
CA ILE A 63 -4.94 -4.65 -1.29
C ILE A 63 -6.45 -4.61 -1.45
N ALA A 64 -7.13 -5.76 -1.28
CA ALA A 64 -8.52 -5.73 -0.86
C ALA A 64 -8.55 -4.92 0.45
N PRO A 65 -9.33 -3.82 0.54
CA PRO A 65 -9.34 -3.01 1.74
C PRO A 65 -9.61 -3.95 2.92
N PHE A 66 -8.76 -3.89 3.94
CA PHE A 66 -9.11 -4.47 5.22
C PHE A 66 -10.53 -4.01 5.51
N THR A 67 -11.43 -4.98 5.69
CA THR A 67 -12.88 -4.75 5.66
C THR A 67 -13.24 -3.65 6.66
N ARG A 68 -14.48 -3.15 6.59
CA ARG A 68 -15.10 -2.11 7.44
C ARG A 68 -14.72 -2.18 8.95
N HIS A 69 -14.23 -3.32 9.41
CA HIS A 69 -13.76 -3.64 10.75
C HIS A 69 -12.31 -3.21 11.11
N ARG A 70 -11.52 -2.55 10.24
CA ARG A 70 -10.18 -2.00 10.60
C ARG A 70 -9.17 -3.05 11.12
N CYS A 71 -9.28 -4.28 10.64
CA CYS A 71 -8.41 -5.39 11.07
C CYS A 71 -7.56 -5.93 9.91
N CYS A 72 -6.26 -6.12 10.15
CA CYS A 72 -5.40 -6.94 9.33
C CYS A 72 -5.79 -8.42 9.41
N LEU A 73 -5.86 -9.11 8.26
CA LEU A 73 -6.20 -10.54 8.12
C LEU A 73 -7.54 -10.94 8.79
N GLY A 74 -8.42 -9.97 9.10
CA GLY A 74 -9.69 -10.20 9.78
C GLY A 74 -9.60 -10.39 11.30
N CYS A 75 -8.40 -10.39 11.90
CA CYS A 75 -8.21 -10.78 13.31
C CYS A 75 -7.40 -9.79 14.16
N ILE A 76 -6.54 -8.95 13.56
CA ILE A 76 -5.61 -8.09 14.31
C ILE A 76 -5.93 -6.63 14.00
N ALA A 77 -6.09 -5.78 15.00
CA ALA A 77 -6.30 -4.35 14.76
C ALA A 77 -5.10 -3.75 13.99
N LEU A 78 -5.35 -2.83 13.06
CA LEU A 78 -4.28 -2.22 12.26
C LEU A 78 -3.19 -1.56 13.11
N ASP A 79 -3.56 -0.97 14.26
CA ASP A 79 -2.62 -0.35 15.18
C ASP A 79 -1.69 -1.38 15.86
N ASP A 80 -2.18 -2.59 16.13
CA ASP A 80 -1.38 -3.70 16.70
C ASP A 80 -0.50 -4.34 15.62
N ALA A 81 -0.96 -4.36 14.37
CA ALA A 81 -0.19 -4.87 13.24
C ALA A 81 1.10 -4.08 13.01
N VAL A 82 1.07 -2.75 13.18
CA VAL A 82 2.28 -1.89 13.05
C VAL A 82 3.32 -2.24 14.11
N LEU A 83 2.90 -2.43 15.37
CA LEU A 83 3.80 -2.87 16.44
C LEU A 83 4.39 -4.25 16.16
N LEU A 84 3.55 -5.18 15.72
CA LEU A 84 3.96 -6.54 15.39
C LEU A 84 5.01 -6.53 14.27
N ILE A 85 4.81 -5.73 13.21
CA ILE A 85 5.81 -5.55 12.15
C ILE A 85 7.14 -5.05 12.73
N CYS A 86 7.12 -4.04 13.60
CA CYS A 86 8.34 -3.51 14.22
C CYS A 86 9.08 -4.58 15.05
N VAL A 87 8.36 -5.40 15.82
CA VAL A 87 8.96 -6.50 16.60
C VAL A 87 9.58 -7.54 15.68
N PHE A 88 8.86 -7.98 14.64
CA PHE A 88 9.41 -8.94 13.68
C PHE A 88 10.62 -8.40 12.93
N GLN A 89 10.65 -7.10 12.59
CA GLN A 89 11.82 -6.45 12.01
C GLN A 89 13.02 -6.48 12.96
N LEU A 90 12.84 -6.19 14.25
CA LEU A 90 13.95 -6.23 15.21
C LEU A 90 14.53 -7.65 15.33
N ILE A 91 13.68 -8.68 15.33
CA ILE A 91 14.11 -10.08 15.31
C ILE A 91 14.88 -10.38 14.00
N GLN A 92 14.34 -9.96 12.85
CA GLN A 92 15.00 -10.13 11.56
C GLN A 92 16.36 -9.42 11.51
N LEU A 93 16.48 -8.21 12.06
CA LEU A 93 17.73 -7.46 12.14
C LEU A 93 18.75 -8.15 13.04
N ALA A 94 18.32 -8.75 14.15
CA ALA A 94 19.20 -9.55 15.00
C ALA A 94 19.78 -10.74 14.23
N ILE A 95 18.93 -11.48 13.49
CA ILE A 95 19.37 -12.61 12.65
C ILE A 95 20.34 -12.13 11.55
N VAL A 96 20.02 -11.04 10.85
CA VAL A 96 20.90 -10.46 9.82
C VAL A 96 22.24 -10.02 10.40
N SER A 97 22.24 -9.44 11.61
CA SER A 97 23.46 -9.06 12.32
C SER A 97 24.33 -10.27 12.66
N LEU A 98 23.73 -11.35 13.15
CA LEU A 98 24.43 -12.61 13.43
C LEU A 98 25.02 -13.23 12.16
N LEU A 99 24.29 -13.23 11.05
CA LEU A 99 24.79 -13.70 9.76
C LEU A 99 25.95 -12.84 9.26
N GLY A 100 25.83 -11.51 9.34
CA GLY A 100 26.90 -10.59 8.96
C GLY A 100 28.16 -10.76 9.81
N ALA A 101 27.99 -10.93 11.13
CA ALA A 101 29.11 -11.21 12.04
C ALA A 101 29.79 -12.54 11.72
N GLN A 102 29.01 -13.60 11.43
CA GLN A 102 29.57 -14.89 11.05
C GLN A 102 30.36 -14.81 9.75
N LEU A 103 29.83 -14.10 8.74
CA LEU A 103 30.55 -13.86 7.48
C LEU A 103 31.78 -12.97 7.68
N ALA A 104 31.77 -12.05 8.64
CA ALA A 104 32.94 -11.27 8.98
C ALA A 104 34.06 -12.15 9.55
N VAL A 105 33.71 -13.03 10.50
CA VAL A 105 34.64 -13.95 11.16
C VAL A 105 35.17 -15.00 10.18
N SER A 106 34.33 -15.52 9.28
CA SER A 106 34.74 -16.47 8.25
C SER A 106 35.44 -15.82 7.05
N ASN A 107 35.74 -14.53 7.10
CA ASN A 107 36.28 -13.73 5.99
C ASN A 107 35.49 -13.90 4.67
N GLY A 108 34.17 -14.01 4.78
CA GLY A 108 33.24 -14.18 3.68
C GLY A 108 33.17 -15.59 3.09
N TYR A 109 33.83 -16.57 3.74
CA TYR A 109 33.70 -17.96 3.37
C TYR A 109 32.25 -18.44 3.55
N LEU A 110 31.69 -18.97 2.46
CA LEU A 110 30.39 -19.63 2.40
C LEU A 110 30.58 -21.00 1.77
N PHE A 111 29.97 -22.02 2.37
CA PHE A 111 30.13 -23.41 1.92
C PHE A 111 29.77 -23.65 0.44
N TYR A 112 28.97 -22.77 -0.18
CA TYR A 112 28.46 -22.95 -1.54
C TYR A 112 28.97 -21.92 -2.56
N THR A 113 29.85 -20.99 -2.17
CA THR A 113 30.43 -19.99 -3.09
C THR A 113 31.70 -19.36 -2.51
N THR A 114 32.70 -19.12 -3.37
CA THR A 114 33.92 -18.38 -3.00
C THR A 114 33.81 -16.88 -3.33
N ALA A 115 32.67 -16.43 -3.87
CA ALA A 115 32.50 -15.06 -4.37
C ALA A 115 32.63 -13.96 -3.30
N LEU A 116 32.48 -14.31 -2.04
CA LEU A 116 32.56 -13.40 -0.91
C LEU A 116 33.87 -13.55 -0.11
N GLU A 117 34.72 -14.52 -0.46
CA GLU A 117 36.00 -14.73 0.22
C GLU A 117 36.89 -13.49 0.12
N GLY A 118 37.53 -13.14 1.24
CA GLY A 118 38.36 -11.94 1.34
C GLY A 118 37.58 -10.64 1.53
N ARG A 119 36.24 -10.68 1.53
CA ARG A 119 35.38 -9.49 1.70
C ARG A 119 34.72 -9.41 3.07
N GLY A 120 35.18 -10.17 4.07
CA GLY A 120 34.55 -10.24 5.39
C GLY A 120 34.40 -8.87 6.07
N SER A 121 35.42 -8.02 6.02
CA SER A 121 35.38 -6.68 6.61
C SER A 121 34.38 -5.74 5.91
N GLN A 122 34.29 -5.83 4.58
CA GLN A 122 33.32 -5.05 3.79
C GLN A 122 31.88 -5.49 4.08
N ILE A 123 31.65 -6.80 4.20
CA ILE A 123 30.36 -7.37 4.59
C ILE A 123 29.97 -6.88 5.98
N ALA A 124 30.88 -6.97 6.96
CA ALA A 124 30.64 -6.52 8.33
C ALA A 124 30.23 -5.04 8.39
N TYR A 125 30.99 -4.17 7.71
CA TYR A 125 30.71 -2.75 7.64
C TYR A 125 29.35 -2.47 7.00
N THR A 126 29.07 -3.11 5.87
CA THR A 126 27.80 -2.95 5.14
C THR A 126 26.61 -3.42 5.97
N THR A 127 26.72 -4.58 6.63
CA THR A 127 25.69 -5.08 7.53
C THR A 127 25.47 -4.14 8.72
N ALA A 128 26.54 -3.63 9.34
CA ALA A 128 26.43 -2.71 10.48
C ALA A 128 25.69 -1.41 10.09
N VAL A 129 26.04 -0.80 8.95
CA VAL A 129 25.37 0.39 8.43
C VAL A 129 23.90 0.10 8.11
N PHE A 130 23.61 -1.02 7.45
CA PHE A 130 22.25 -1.43 7.13
C PHE A 130 21.38 -1.63 8.39
N VAL A 131 21.93 -2.28 9.42
CA VAL A 131 21.26 -2.51 10.70
C VAL A 131 21.02 -1.18 11.42
N LEU A 132 22.02 -0.30 11.48
CA LEU A 132 21.89 1.02 12.11
C LEU A 132 20.75 1.84 11.49
N ILE A 133 20.72 1.93 10.15
CA ILE A 133 19.66 2.65 9.44
C ILE A 133 18.30 2.01 9.70
N SER A 134 18.23 0.68 9.67
CA SER A 134 16.97 -0.03 9.90
C SER A 134 16.44 0.17 11.32
N VAL A 135 17.30 0.10 12.34
CA VAL A 135 16.93 0.39 13.74
C VAL A 135 16.43 1.83 13.86
N PHE A 136 17.11 2.80 13.25
CA PHE A 136 16.66 4.19 13.25
C PHE A 136 15.26 4.34 12.65
N VAL A 137 14.99 3.73 11.50
CA VAL A 137 13.66 3.75 10.87
C VAL A 137 12.59 3.10 11.75
N VAL A 138 12.91 1.98 12.42
CA VAL A 138 12.01 1.34 13.39
C VAL A 138 11.72 2.28 14.57
N CYS A 139 12.73 2.95 15.13
CA CYS A 139 12.53 3.93 16.20
C CYS A 139 11.63 5.10 15.76
N VAL A 140 11.84 5.64 14.55
CA VAL A 140 10.96 6.68 13.99
C VAL A 140 9.52 6.18 13.85
N THR A 141 9.35 4.91 13.48
CA THR A 141 8.03 4.28 13.32
C THR A 141 7.32 4.09 14.65
N LEU A 142 8.03 3.61 15.67
CA LEU A 142 7.49 3.47 17.02
C LEU A 142 7.13 4.84 17.61
N TYR A 143 7.97 5.86 17.38
CA TYR A 143 7.67 7.23 17.75
C TYR A 143 6.42 7.77 17.03
N ALA A 144 6.30 7.50 15.73
CA ALA A 144 5.13 7.87 14.93
C ALA A 144 3.85 7.24 15.46
N TRP A 145 3.92 5.95 15.80
CA TRP A 145 2.83 5.19 16.36
C TRP A 145 2.41 5.73 17.74
N ALA A 146 3.37 5.89 18.66
CA ALA A 146 3.12 6.36 20.02
C ALA A 146 2.54 7.79 20.08
N ASN A 147 2.92 8.65 19.13
CA ASN A 147 2.48 10.05 19.09
C ASN A 147 1.39 10.32 18.05
N HIS A 148 0.82 9.28 17.43
CA HIS A 148 -0.18 9.38 16.36
C HIS A 148 0.22 10.37 15.25
N LYS A 149 1.47 10.27 14.76
CA LYS A 149 2.03 11.10 13.68
C LYS A 149 2.11 10.29 12.37
N PRO A 150 1.01 10.14 11.62
CA PRO A 150 0.95 9.25 10.45
C PRO A 150 1.96 9.61 9.36
N ARG A 151 2.30 10.90 9.22
CA ARG A 151 3.28 11.39 8.22
C ARG A 151 4.64 10.69 8.33
N LEU A 152 5.03 10.28 9.54
CA LEU A 152 6.34 9.67 9.76
C LEU A 152 6.41 8.21 9.29
N TYR A 153 5.28 7.52 9.08
CA TYR A 153 5.29 6.18 8.47
C TYR A 153 5.80 6.20 7.04
N PHE A 154 5.79 7.35 6.36
CA PHE A 154 6.37 7.51 5.03
C PHE A 154 7.85 7.07 4.98
N PHE A 155 8.63 7.41 6.01
CA PHE A 155 10.04 6.99 6.08
C PHE A 155 10.19 5.47 6.12
N HIS A 156 9.32 4.80 6.87
CA HIS A 156 9.29 3.33 6.92
C HIS A 156 8.89 2.73 5.58
N ILE A 157 7.84 3.26 4.94
CA ILE A 157 7.36 2.78 3.64
C ILE A 157 8.48 2.89 2.59
N VAL A 158 9.15 4.04 2.52
CA VAL A 158 10.27 4.25 1.58
C VAL A 158 11.41 3.29 1.88
N TRP A 159 11.80 3.15 3.15
CA TRP A 159 12.87 2.22 3.54
C TRP A 159 12.53 0.77 3.16
N GLN A 160 11.27 0.37 3.32
CA GLN A 160 10.84 -0.97 2.97
C GLN A 160 10.85 -1.23 1.46
N ILE A 161 10.48 -0.25 0.66
CA ILE A 161 10.61 -0.35 -0.80
C ILE A 161 12.08 -0.53 -1.18
N VAL A 162 13.00 0.20 -0.54
CA VAL A 162 14.45 0.05 -0.76
C VAL A 162 14.90 -1.38 -0.41
N ILE A 163 14.46 -1.94 0.72
CA ILE A 163 14.77 -3.32 1.12
C ILE A 163 14.24 -4.32 0.06
N VAL A 164 13.00 -4.17 -0.39
CA VAL A 164 12.42 -5.02 -1.45
C VAL A 164 13.28 -4.95 -2.72
N CYS A 165 13.69 -3.75 -3.14
CA CYS A 165 14.56 -3.57 -4.30
C CYS A 165 15.91 -4.27 -4.13
N VAL A 166 16.53 -4.20 -2.95
CA VAL A 166 17.79 -4.90 -2.63
C VAL A 166 17.62 -6.43 -2.69
N ILE A 167 16.50 -6.95 -2.16
CA ILE A 167 16.21 -8.40 -2.21
C ILE A 167 16.02 -8.85 -3.66
N VAL A 168 15.22 -8.13 -4.45
CA VAL A 168 14.99 -8.45 -5.87
C VAL A 168 16.28 -8.32 -6.68
N GLY A 169 17.11 -7.31 -6.39
CA GLY A 169 18.44 -7.15 -6.98
C GLY A 169 19.34 -8.35 -6.68
N THR A 170 19.37 -8.81 -5.42
CA THR A 170 20.11 -10.01 -5.02
C THR A 170 19.62 -11.25 -5.74
N ILE A 171 18.31 -11.47 -5.85
CA ILE A 171 17.74 -12.58 -6.64
C ILE A 171 18.23 -12.54 -8.08
N LYS A 172 18.20 -11.37 -8.73
CA LYS A 172 18.73 -11.20 -10.10
C LYS A 172 20.21 -11.53 -10.20
N ILE A 173 21.02 -11.08 -9.24
CA ILE A 173 22.45 -11.40 -9.18
C ILE A 173 22.66 -12.91 -9.03
N VAL A 174 21.88 -13.58 -8.19
CA VAL A 174 21.97 -15.04 -8.04
C VAL A 174 21.66 -15.73 -9.36
N PHE A 175 20.61 -15.31 -10.07
CA PHE A 175 20.28 -15.84 -11.40
C PHE A 175 21.43 -15.70 -12.40
N THR A 176 22.15 -14.57 -12.42
CA THR A 176 23.29 -14.38 -13.34
C THR A 176 24.50 -15.23 -12.97
N HIS A 177 24.62 -15.65 -11.71
CA HIS A 177 25.73 -16.48 -11.22
C HIS A 177 25.39 -17.97 -11.18
N ILE A 178 24.21 -18.42 -11.62
CA ILE A 178 23.88 -19.85 -11.69
C ILE A 178 24.81 -20.54 -12.69
N LYS A 179 25.37 -21.68 -12.29
CA LYS A 179 26.20 -22.53 -13.16
C LYS A 179 25.43 -22.93 -14.42
N SER A 180 25.94 -22.47 -15.57
CA SER A 180 25.38 -22.72 -16.90
C SER A 180 26.51 -22.76 -17.92
N SER A 181 26.42 -23.66 -18.91
CA SER A 181 27.38 -23.77 -20.01
C SER A 181 27.46 -22.51 -20.89
N SER A 182 26.49 -21.60 -20.77
CA SER A 182 26.43 -20.32 -21.48
C SER A 182 26.81 -19.10 -20.61
N SER A 183 27.24 -19.32 -19.36
CA SER A 183 27.54 -18.22 -18.43
C SER A 183 28.85 -17.53 -18.80
N SER A 184 28.84 -16.20 -18.79
CA SER A 184 30.05 -15.36 -18.93
C SER A 184 30.77 -15.12 -17.60
N VAL A 185 30.26 -15.66 -16.49
CA VAL A 185 30.83 -15.52 -15.15
C VAL A 185 31.94 -16.57 -14.94
N PRO A 186 33.11 -16.21 -14.40
CA PRO A 186 34.18 -17.17 -14.10
C PRO A 186 33.69 -18.33 -13.23
N GLU A 187 34.16 -19.56 -13.49
CA GLU A 187 33.65 -20.78 -12.82
C GLU A 187 33.74 -20.73 -11.30
N GLU A 188 34.76 -20.07 -10.76
CA GLU A 188 34.97 -19.86 -9.32
C GLU A 188 33.84 -19.05 -8.66
N PHE A 189 33.16 -18.17 -9.41
CA PHE A 189 32.05 -17.37 -8.90
C PHE A 189 30.66 -17.96 -9.19
N GLN A 190 30.60 -19.12 -9.85
CA GLN A 190 29.33 -19.76 -10.19
C GLN A 190 28.73 -20.52 -9.01
N ILE A 191 27.41 -20.41 -8.86
CA ILE A 191 26.62 -21.05 -7.82
C ILE A 191 25.95 -22.30 -8.41
N VAL A 192 26.06 -23.43 -7.72
CA VAL A 192 25.43 -24.69 -8.14
C VAL A 192 23.91 -24.60 -7.97
N TRP A 193 23.16 -25.22 -8.88
CA TRP A 193 21.69 -25.17 -8.96
C TRP A 193 20.94 -25.41 -7.63
N PRO A 194 21.25 -26.45 -6.83
CA PRO A 194 20.54 -26.68 -5.56
C PRO A 194 20.70 -25.52 -4.58
N SER A 195 21.90 -24.96 -4.48
CA SER A 195 22.19 -23.81 -3.61
C SER A 195 21.52 -22.54 -4.12
N ALA A 196 21.56 -22.28 -5.43
CA ALA A 196 20.87 -21.14 -6.03
C ALA A 196 19.35 -21.19 -5.80
N PHE A 197 18.75 -22.38 -5.94
CA PHE A 197 17.32 -22.59 -5.68
C PHE A 197 16.94 -22.24 -4.24
N VAL A 198 17.71 -22.72 -3.26
CA VAL A 198 17.50 -22.43 -1.84
C VAL A 198 17.59 -20.92 -1.59
N ILE A 199 18.61 -20.25 -2.12
CA ILE A 199 18.82 -18.81 -1.97
C ILE A 199 17.63 -18.04 -2.56
N ILE A 200 17.26 -18.34 -3.82
CA ILE A 200 16.14 -17.66 -4.51
C ILE A 200 14.83 -17.87 -3.76
N PHE A 201 14.56 -19.08 -3.28
CA PHE A 201 13.34 -19.41 -2.54
C PHE A 201 13.21 -18.58 -1.27
N PHE A 202 14.25 -18.55 -0.42
CA PHE A 202 14.23 -17.78 0.83
C PHE A 202 14.14 -16.27 0.57
N PHE A 203 14.88 -15.75 -0.41
CA PHE A 203 14.77 -14.32 -0.77
C PHE A 203 13.41 -13.98 -1.37
N SER A 204 12.77 -14.88 -2.10
CA SER A 204 11.41 -14.67 -2.64
C SER A 204 10.38 -14.58 -1.53
N ILE A 205 10.43 -15.48 -0.54
CA ILE A 205 9.58 -15.41 0.65
C ILE A 205 9.83 -14.10 1.42
N ALA A 206 11.10 -13.74 1.62
CA ALA A 206 11.45 -12.49 2.28
C ALA A 206 10.87 -11.28 1.53
N ALA A 207 11.00 -11.23 0.20
CA ALA A 207 10.42 -10.16 -0.62
C ALA A 207 8.90 -10.06 -0.46
N LEU A 208 8.19 -11.18 -0.48
CA LEU A 208 6.74 -11.22 -0.28
C LEU A 208 6.33 -10.68 1.09
N ILE A 209 7.05 -11.06 2.15
CA ILE A 209 6.81 -10.54 3.50
C ILE A 209 7.04 -9.03 3.55
N GLN A 210 8.12 -8.52 2.97
CA GLN A 210 8.40 -7.09 2.94
C GLN A 210 7.34 -6.31 2.14
N ILE A 211 6.90 -6.83 0.98
CA ILE A 211 5.82 -6.24 0.19
C ILE A 211 4.51 -6.20 0.99
N TRP A 212 4.20 -7.28 1.72
CA TRP A 212 3.04 -7.31 2.60
C TRP A 212 3.14 -6.27 3.73
N TRP A 213 4.32 -6.09 4.33
CA TRP A 213 4.54 -5.03 5.33
C TRP A 213 4.37 -3.64 4.73
N VAL A 214 4.85 -3.38 3.51
CA VAL A 214 4.59 -2.12 2.79
C VAL A 214 3.09 -1.87 2.67
N ALA A 215 2.32 -2.88 2.28
CA ALA A 215 0.87 -2.76 2.16
C ALA A 215 0.18 -2.38 3.49
N VAL A 216 0.57 -3.03 4.59
CA VAL A 216 0.04 -2.72 5.93
C VAL A 216 0.42 -1.30 6.36
N MET A 217 1.68 -0.89 6.15
CA MET A 217 2.15 0.44 6.54
C MET A 217 1.49 1.55 5.71
N VAL A 218 1.23 1.32 4.42
CA VAL A 218 0.46 2.22 3.56
C VAL A 218 -0.97 2.37 4.09
N ASP A 219 -1.64 1.27 4.44
CA ASP A 219 -3.01 1.35 4.97
C ASP A 219 -3.03 2.05 6.34
N ALA A 220 -2.06 1.78 7.22
CA ALA A 220 -1.89 2.47 8.49
C ALA A 220 -1.65 3.97 8.31
N TYR A 221 -0.83 4.37 7.33
CA TYR A 221 -0.59 5.76 6.96
C TYR A 221 -1.90 6.46 6.61
N PHE A 222 -2.67 5.94 5.65
CA PHE A 222 -3.90 6.60 5.21
C PHE A 222 -4.99 6.59 6.30
N ASN A 223 -5.14 5.49 7.02
CA ASN A 223 -6.18 5.36 8.05
C ASN A 223 -5.94 6.31 9.23
N GLN A 224 -4.71 6.34 9.77
CA GLN A 224 -4.38 7.26 10.86
C GLN A 224 -4.39 8.72 10.40
N TYR A 225 -3.99 9.01 9.15
CA TYR A 225 -4.09 10.36 8.60
C TYR A 225 -5.52 10.88 8.60
N THR A 226 -6.47 10.08 8.08
CA THR A 226 -7.90 10.43 8.06
C THR A 226 -8.46 10.63 9.48
N LYS A 227 -8.06 9.79 10.45
CA LYS A 227 -8.46 9.95 11.87
C LYS A 227 -7.98 11.28 12.45
N THR A 228 -6.72 11.64 12.24
CA THR A 228 -6.16 12.91 12.75
C THR A 228 -6.78 14.15 12.08
N GLU A 229 -7.09 14.07 10.79
CA GLU A 229 -7.72 15.16 10.04
C GLU A 229 -9.16 15.41 10.50
N HIS A 230 -9.95 14.35 10.68
CA HIS A 230 -11.30 14.47 11.23
C HIS A 230 -11.28 15.05 12.66
N LEU A 231 -10.35 14.62 13.51
CA LEU A 231 -10.23 15.16 14.86
C LEU A 231 -9.87 16.65 14.84
N GLY A 232 -8.91 17.04 14.00
CA GLY A 232 -8.52 18.43 13.81
C GLY A 232 -9.67 19.30 13.28
N ARG A 233 -10.48 18.77 12.36
CA ARG A 233 -11.66 19.46 11.82
C ARG A 233 -12.76 19.62 12.87
N THR A 234 -13.04 18.59 13.68
CA THR A 234 -14.01 18.67 14.77
C THR A 234 -13.58 19.67 15.83
N ILE A 235 -12.32 19.65 16.26
CA ILE A 235 -11.78 20.64 17.20
C ILE A 235 -11.87 22.05 16.60
N ALA A 236 -11.52 22.23 15.32
CA ALA A 236 -11.62 23.51 14.63
C ALA A 236 -13.06 24.00 14.43
N ILE A 237 -14.08 23.15 14.51
CA ILE A 237 -15.50 23.55 14.47
C ILE A 237 -16.03 23.85 15.88
N VAL A 238 -15.61 23.07 16.88
CA VAL A 238 -16.07 23.19 18.26
C VAL A 238 -15.40 24.35 19.00
N VAL A 239 -14.12 24.64 18.73
CA VAL A 239 -13.35 25.71 19.41
C VAL A 239 -13.84 27.12 19.06
N PRO A 240 -14.19 27.47 17.80
CA PRO A 240 -14.83 28.75 17.49
C PRO A 240 -16.24 28.88 18.08
N GLY A 241 -16.94 27.76 18.33
CA GLY A 241 -18.24 27.73 19.00
C GLY A 241 -18.15 28.04 20.50
N LEU A 242 -17.06 27.63 21.16
CA LEU A 242 -16.81 27.88 22.58
C LEU A 242 -16.18 29.26 22.86
N LEU A 243 -15.61 29.93 21.85
CA LEU A 243 -15.12 31.31 21.96
C LEU A 243 -16.21 32.37 21.74
N ARG A 244 -17.44 31.97 21.36
CA ARG A 244 -18.61 32.83 21.46
C ARG A 244 -19.18 32.77 22.88
N TYR A 245 -18.50 33.41 23.83
CA TYR A 245 -19.15 33.77 25.09
C TYR A 245 -20.36 34.66 24.77
N PRO A 246 -21.55 34.39 25.32
CA PRO A 246 -22.64 35.34 25.26
C PRO A 246 -22.20 36.59 26.02
N ARG A 247 -22.22 37.73 25.33
CA ARG A 247 -22.09 39.05 25.94
C ARG A 247 -23.11 39.12 27.07
N ALA A 248 -22.66 39.28 28.31
CA ALA A 248 -23.52 39.42 29.47
C ALA A 248 -24.55 40.53 29.18
N SER A 249 -25.80 40.14 28.99
CA SER A 249 -26.92 41.07 28.96
C SER A 249 -27.05 41.63 30.38
N HIS A 250 -26.76 42.92 30.53
CA HIS A 250 -27.18 43.71 31.68
C HIS A 250 -28.70 43.59 31.81
N GLN A 251 -29.17 42.78 32.75
CA GLN A 251 -30.53 42.86 33.27
C GLN A 251 -30.47 42.58 34.78
N PHE A 252 -30.64 43.68 35.52
CA PHE A 252 -31.29 43.80 36.83
C PHE A 252 -31.02 42.69 37.86
N ALA A 253 -30.10 42.97 38.77
CA ALA A 253 -30.19 42.52 40.15
C ALA A 253 -30.33 43.78 41.02
N ASP A 254 -31.48 43.93 41.67
CA ASP A 254 -31.57 44.01 43.14
C ASP A 254 -32.95 44.50 43.54
N GLU A 255 -33.77 43.60 44.09
CA GLU A 255 -34.30 43.75 45.44
C GLU A 255 -35.07 42.49 45.85
N VAL A 256 -34.69 41.94 47.01
CA VAL A 256 -35.51 41.42 48.12
C VAL A 256 -34.82 40.19 48.74
N PRO A 257 -34.45 40.24 50.04
CA PRO A 257 -33.90 39.10 50.75
C PRO A 257 -35.04 38.20 51.25
N VAL A 258 -34.90 36.88 51.08
CA VAL A 258 -35.78 35.89 51.72
C VAL A 258 -34.98 35.10 52.74
N GLU A 259 -35.57 35.05 53.93
CA GLU A 259 -35.04 34.58 55.20
C GLU A 259 -34.62 33.10 55.20
N VAL A 260 -33.61 32.85 56.02
CA VAL A 260 -33.06 31.54 56.38
C VAL A 260 -33.99 30.86 57.40
N PRO A 261 -34.28 29.56 57.26
CA PRO A 261 -34.54 28.72 58.42
C PRO A 261 -33.30 27.88 58.73
N MET A 262 -32.73 28.14 59.91
CA MET A 262 -31.91 27.20 60.64
C MET A 262 -32.71 25.92 60.92
N SER A 263 -32.15 24.76 60.60
CA SER A 263 -32.36 23.57 61.43
C SER A 263 -31.08 22.76 61.48
N TYR A 264 -30.63 22.57 62.71
CA TYR A 264 -29.46 21.82 63.14
C TYR A 264 -29.70 20.31 63.04
N ALA A 265 -28.58 19.61 62.80
CA ALA A 265 -28.17 18.33 63.41
C ALA A 265 -29.02 17.07 63.09
N ILE A 266 -28.45 15.89 62.86
CA ILE A 266 -27.15 15.28 63.22
C ILE A 266 -26.67 14.46 62.01
#